data_AF-A0A1F8MFP8-F1
#
_entry.id   AF-A0A1F8MFP8-F1
#
_cell.length_a   1.000
_cell.length_b   1.000
_cell.length_c   1.000
_cell.angle_alpha   90.00
_cell.angle_beta   90.00
_cell.angle_gamma   90.00
#
_symmetry.space_group_name_H-M   'P 1'
#
loop_
_entity.id
_entity.type
_entity.pdbx_description
1 polymer ?
#
loop_
_entity_poly.entity_id
_entity_poly.type
_entity_poly.pdbx_seq_one_letter_code
_entity_poly.pdbx_strand_id
1 'polypeptide(L)'
;MVYKAYAPSDSGMVKVPYFDVTCKYCGGHNVIRYGHYRHMQRFFCKECKRKFADNDALPDMKTPIDQVGTAIGMYYEGQSLNSICRLLTQIYHSYPSDSTVYRWITKFTKRAVSEAENYKLNVGDLWVADETVLDIDGKNVWFWDIIDAKTRFLLASRLSRSRTIKDAALLMNEAKRRAGKSPKTILTDKLAAYLDGIEYVFGADTKHIQSKPFTVENNTNYIERFHGTLKDRTKVMRGLKDIESARLITEGWLLHYNYLRPHEALQGKTPAEVAGVKYPYRNWQEVVAKREVITPAKVSATSTIVIPELRPRPPIVARRRFGRLHRHREKPMPALVAMRC
;
A
#
# COMPACT_ATOMS: atom_id res chain seq x y z
N MET A 1 4.34 -13.93 19.84
CA MET A 1 3.97 -14.57 18.57
C MET A 1 3.28 -15.88 18.93
N VAL A 2 2.02 -16.06 18.52
CA VAL A 2 1.35 -17.36 18.63
C VAL A 2 1.98 -18.26 17.57
N TYR A 3 2.87 -19.16 17.99
CA TYR A 3 3.46 -20.14 17.09
C TYR A 3 2.59 -21.38 17.08
N LYS A 4 2.43 -22.03 15.92
CA LYS A 4 2.02 -23.43 15.88
C LYS A 4 3.05 -24.21 16.70
N ALA A 5 2.63 -24.77 17.83
CA ALA A 5 3.52 -25.49 18.74
C ALA A 5 3.77 -26.89 18.20
N TYR A 6 4.98 -27.15 17.69
CA TYR A 6 5.40 -28.49 17.29
C TYR A 6 6.10 -29.14 18.48
N ALA A 7 5.46 -30.11 19.11
CA ALA A 7 6.04 -30.80 20.26
C ALA A 7 7.39 -31.48 19.88
N PRO A 8 8.39 -31.47 20.78
CA PRO A 8 9.57 -32.34 20.68
C PRO A 8 9.14 -33.80 20.58
N SER A 9 9.88 -34.62 19.83
CA SER A 9 9.52 -36.01 19.53
C SER A 9 9.46 -36.96 20.74
N ASP A 10 9.93 -36.53 21.92
CA ASP A 10 10.35 -37.45 22.99
C ASP A 10 9.56 -37.34 24.31
N SER A 11 8.51 -36.51 24.38
CA SER A 11 7.66 -36.43 25.58
C SER A 11 6.28 -37.05 25.32
N GLY A 12 6.04 -38.22 25.89
CA GLY A 12 4.83 -39.04 25.72
C GLY A 12 3.52 -38.40 26.19
N MET A 13 2.98 -37.46 25.40
CA MET A 13 1.59 -37.03 25.49
C MET A 13 0.96 -36.95 24.09
N VAL A 14 -0.23 -37.54 23.98
CA VAL A 14 -1.19 -37.62 22.86
C VAL A 14 -0.70 -37.07 21.51
N LYS A 15 -0.38 -37.99 20.59
CA LYS A 15 -0.12 -37.69 19.17
C LYS A 15 -1.41 -37.19 18.51
N VAL A 16 -1.58 -35.88 18.38
CA VAL A 16 -2.55 -35.34 17.42
C VAL A 16 -1.94 -35.51 16.02
N PRO A 17 -2.62 -36.18 15.07
CA PRO A 17 -2.08 -36.37 13.73
C PRO A 17 -1.99 -35.01 13.03
N TYR A 18 -0.78 -34.57 12.69
CA TYR A 18 -0.57 -33.28 12.04
C TYR A 18 -0.93 -33.39 10.56
N PHE A 19 -2.01 -32.71 10.17
CA PHE A 19 -2.36 -32.48 8.77
C PHE A 19 -1.34 -31.53 8.11
N ASP A 20 -0.71 -32.01 7.03
CA ASP A 20 0.01 -31.33 5.95
C ASP A 20 0.66 -29.96 6.21
N VAL A 21 1.90 -29.96 6.75
CA VAL A 21 2.79 -28.80 6.62
C VAL A 21 3.11 -28.61 5.14
N THR A 22 2.66 -27.51 4.54
CA THR A 22 2.95 -27.18 3.15
C THR A 22 4.05 -26.13 3.05
N CYS A 23 4.89 -26.27 2.03
CA CYS A 23 5.90 -25.27 1.74
C CYS A 23 5.23 -23.96 1.32
N LYS A 24 5.38 -22.90 2.13
CA LYS A 24 4.81 -21.60 1.80
C LYS A 24 5.31 -20.96 0.49
N TYR A 25 6.41 -21.46 -0.07
CA TYR A 25 6.99 -20.98 -1.33
C TYR A 25 6.41 -21.67 -2.58
N CYS A 26 6.25 -23.00 -2.56
CA CYS A 26 5.82 -23.76 -3.74
C CYS A 26 4.51 -24.54 -3.55
N GLY A 27 3.95 -24.56 -2.33
CA GLY A 27 2.78 -25.38 -1.97
C GLY A 27 3.09 -26.87 -1.75
N GLY A 28 4.33 -27.30 -2.00
CA GLY A 28 4.74 -28.70 -1.91
C GLY A 28 4.58 -29.30 -0.51
N HIS A 29 4.17 -30.57 -0.47
CA HIS A 29 3.98 -31.35 0.75
C HIS A 29 5.24 -32.13 1.16
N ASN A 30 6.21 -32.27 0.25
CA ASN A 30 7.45 -32.98 0.54
C ASN A 30 8.41 -32.12 1.37
N VAL A 31 8.10 -32.01 2.67
CA VAL A 31 8.83 -31.17 3.63
C VAL A 31 9.38 -32.00 4.79
N ILE A 32 10.55 -31.61 5.30
CA ILE A 32 11.18 -32.23 6.46
C ILE A 32 11.48 -31.20 7.54
N ARG A 33 11.51 -31.63 8.81
CA ARG A 33 12.03 -30.80 9.90
C ARG A 33 13.50 -30.49 9.66
N TYR A 34 13.92 -29.25 9.93
CA TYR A 34 15.25 -28.74 9.65
C TYR A 34 15.75 -27.85 10.80
N GLY A 35 15.80 -28.42 12.00
CA GLY A 35 16.28 -27.74 13.21
C GLY A 35 15.37 -26.61 13.72
N HIS A 36 15.88 -25.84 14.67
CA HIS A 36 15.15 -24.76 15.34
C HIS A 36 15.91 -23.43 15.21
N TYR A 37 15.17 -22.32 15.21
CA TYR A 37 15.74 -20.98 15.30
C TYR A 37 14.86 -20.11 16.18
N ARG A 38 15.43 -19.52 17.24
CA ARG A 38 14.68 -18.70 18.23
C ARG A 38 13.37 -19.37 18.67
N HIS A 39 13.48 -20.65 19.08
CA HIS A 39 12.37 -21.50 19.53
C HIS A 39 11.29 -21.84 18.49
N MET A 40 11.53 -21.51 17.21
CA MET A 40 10.63 -21.85 16.11
C MET A 40 11.18 -23.03 15.30
N GLN A 41 10.35 -24.06 15.09
CA GLN A 41 10.65 -25.18 14.18
C GLN A 41 10.84 -24.65 12.75
N ARG A 42 11.97 -25.02 12.14
CA ARG A 42 12.24 -24.76 10.72
C ARG A 42 11.98 -26.01 9.90
N PHE A 43 11.55 -25.81 8.67
CA PHE A 43 11.29 -26.86 7.70
C PHE A 43 12.15 -26.65 6.45
N PHE A 44 12.49 -27.74 5.78
CA PHE A 44 13.14 -27.72 4.48
C PHE A 44 12.24 -28.41 3.47
N CYS A 45 11.88 -27.71 2.40
CA CYS A 45 11.11 -28.28 1.30
C CYS A 45 12.05 -29.01 0.34
N LYS A 46 11.80 -30.31 0.12
CA LYS A 46 12.60 -31.15 -0.79
C LYS A 46 12.32 -30.86 -2.26
N GLU A 47 11.18 -30.26 -2.60
CA GLU A 47 10.84 -29.85 -3.97
C GLU A 47 11.58 -28.57 -4.36
N CYS A 48 11.28 -27.44 -3.69
CA CYS A 48 11.87 -26.15 -4.05
C CYS A 48 13.23 -25.85 -3.38
N LYS A 49 13.74 -26.77 -2.55
CA LYS A 49 15.03 -26.67 -1.82
C LYS A 49 15.16 -25.43 -0.92
N ARG A 50 14.05 -24.90 -0.38
CA ARG A 50 14.05 -23.73 0.51
C ARG A 50 13.76 -24.10 1.95
N LYS A 51 14.36 -23.32 2.86
CA LYS A 51 14.07 -23.36 4.29
C LYS A 51 12.93 -22.40 4.60
N PHE A 52 12.00 -22.79 5.46
CA PHE A 52 10.88 -21.95 5.86
C PHE A 52 10.46 -22.22 7.30
N ALA A 53 9.55 -21.39 7.81
CA ALA A 53 8.77 -21.70 8.99
C ALA A 53 7.30 -21.79 8.59
N ASP A 54 6.58 -22.74 9.18
CA ASP A 54 5.13 -22.81 9.08
C ASP A 54 4.52 -21.84 10.10
N ASN A 55 4.40 -20.59 9.65
CA ASN A 55 3.97 -19.47 10.45
C ASN A 55 2.93 -18.60 9.72
N ASP A 56 2.20 -19.19 8.75
CA ASP A 56 1.13 -18.53 7.98
C ASP A 56 1.51 -17.17 7.34
N ALA A 57 2.82 -16.92 7.17
CA ALA A 57 3.34 -15.73 6.51
C ALA A 57 3.55 -15.99 5.01
N LEU A 58 3.46 -14.96 4.18
CA LEU A 58 3.82 -15.05 2.77
C LEU A 58 5.30 -15.48 2.57
N PRO A 59 5.66 -15.93 1.35
CA PRO A 59 7.04 -15.92 0.89
C PRO A 59 7.72 -14.59 1.23
N ASP A 60 8.95 -14.67 1.75
CA ASP A 60 9.81 -13.53 2.08
C ASP A 60 9.31 -12.63 3.21
N MET A 61 8.23 -13.02 3.87
CA MET A 61 7.73 -12.37 5.07
C MET A 61 7.94 -13.24 6.31
N LYS A 62 8.26 -12.57 7.42
CA LYS A 62 8.37 -13.18 8.75
C LYS A 62 7.07 -13.10 9.53
N THR A 63 6.26 -12.08 9.26
CA THR A 63 5.01 -11.81 9.98
C THR A 63 3.85 -12.53 9.29
N PRO A 64 2.99 -13.24 10.05
CA PRO A 64 1.78 -13.88 9.55
C PRO A 64 0.84 -12.92 8.77
N ILE A 65 0.09 -13.47 7.81
CA ILE A 65 -0.80 -12.71 6.91
C ILE A 65 -1.88 -11.95 7.69
N ASP A 66 -2.48 -12.58 8.69
CA ASP A 66 -3.53 -12.01 9.54
C ASP A 66 -3.03 -10.76 10.27
N GLN A 67 -1.82 -10.79 10.85
CA GLN A 67 -1.22 -9.66 11.54
C GLN A 67 -0.93 -8.49 10.60
N VAL A 68 -0.40 -8.79 9.40
CA VAL A 68 -0.12 -7.77 8.38
C VAL A 68 -1.41 -7.13 7.89
N GLY A 69 -2.42 -7.93 7.54
CA GLY A 69 -3.72 -7.43 7.10
C GLY A 69 -4.43 -6.62 8.19
N THR A 70 -4.35 -7.06 9.45
CA THR A 70 -4.88 -6.33 10.61
C THR A 70 -4.22 -4.97 10.75
N ALA A 71 -2.88 -4.92 10.65
CA ALA A 71 -2.13 -3.67 10.75
C ALA A 71 -2.54 -2.65 9.68
N ILE A 72 -2.71 -3.11 8.43
CA ILE A 72 -3.14 -2.26 7.32
C ILE A 72 -4.60 -1.82 7.52
N GLY A 73 -5.47 -2.72 7.96
CA GLY A 73 -6.86 -2.40 8.33
C GLY A 73 -6.92 -1.30 9.38
N MET A 74 -6.23 -1.48 10.52
CA MET A 74 -6.14 -0.48 11.59
C MET A 74 -5.62 0.88 11.09
N TYR A 75 -4.62 0.87 10.19
CA TYR A 75 -4.12 2.09 9.58
C TYR A 75 -5.16 2.79 8.72
N TYR A 76 -5.93 2.02 7.94
CA TYR A 76 -7.05 2.57 7.19
C TYR A 76 -8.25 2.94 8.07
N GLU A 77 -8.43 2.37 9.25
CA GLU A 77 -9.41 2.82 10.24
C GLU A 77 -8.93 4.01 11.10
N GLY A 78 -7.79 4.62 10.77
CA GLY A 78 -7.34 5.87 11.37
C GLY A 78 -6.38 5.71 12.56
N GLN A 79 -5.85 4.51 12.83
CA GLN A 79 -4.82 4.33 13.86
C GLN A 79 -3.45 4.84 13.39
N SER A 80 -2.70 5.46 14.29
CA SER A 80 -1.30 5.84 14.04
C SER A 80 -0.40 4.60 14.00
N LEU A 81 0.76 4.70 13.32
CA LEU A 81 1.74 3.60 13.25
C LEU A 81 2.17 3.12 14.64
N ASN A 82 2.39 4.05 15.57
CA ASN A 82 2.75 3.73 16.95
C ASN A 82 1.62 2.96 17.66
N SER A 83 0.36 3.40 17.50
CA SER A 83 -0.81 2.70 18.06
C SER A 83 -0.91 1.28 17.51
N ILE A 84 -0.70 1.10 16.20
CA ILE A 84 -0.70 -0.20 15.53
C ILE A 84 0.39 -1.11 16.09
N CYS A 85 1.65 -0.64 16.18
CA CYS A 85 2.75 -1.42 16.74
C CYS A 85 2.47 -1.87 18.18
N ARG A 86 1.88 -0.98 19.00
CA ARG A 86 1.45 -1.31 20.37
C ARG A 86 0.34 -2.35 20.40
N LEU A 87 -0.69 -2.23 19.56
CA LEU A 87 -1.78 -3.20 19.47
C LEU A 87 -1.28 -4.58 18.99
N LEU A 88 -0.38 -4.62 18.00
CA LEU A 88 0.25 -5.86 17.55
C LEU A 88 1.08 -6.52 18.65
N THR A 89 1.72 -5.72 19.50
CA THR A 89 2.44 -6.21 20.69
C THR A 89 1.48 -6.82 21.70
N GLN A 90 0.37 -6.16 21.99
CA GLN A 90 -0.61 -6.61 23.00
C GLN A 90 -1.37 -7.87 22.55
N ILE A 91 -1.82 -7.91 21.30
CA ILE A 91 -2.68 -8.98 20.80
C ILE A 91 -1.86 -10.19 20.35
N TYR A 92 -0.74 -9.97 19.66
CA TYR A 92 0.01 -11.04 19.00
C TYR A 92 1.39 -11.31 19.62
N HIS A 93 1.81 -10.51 20.61
CA HIS A 93 3.20 -10.47 21.09
C HIS A 93 4.19 -10.37 19.93
N SER A 94 3.90 -9.46 18.99
CA SER A 94 4.66 -9.18 17.78
C SER A 94 5.16 -7.75 17.84
N TYR A 95 6.45 -7.54 17.58
CA TYR A 95 7.13 -6.26 17.83
C TYR A 95 7.70 -5.65 16.53
N PRO A 96 6.87 -5.33 15.52
CA PRO A 96 7.37 -4.65 14.33
C PRO A 96 7.72 -3.19 14.65
N SER A 97 8.67 -2.63 13.90
CA SER A 97 8.91 -1.19 13.89
C SER A 97 7.86 -0.45 13.04
N ASP A 98 7.66 0.84 13.29
CA ASP A 98 6.81 1.72 12.46
C ASP A 98 7.20 1.65 10.98
N SER A 99 8.50 1.63 10.68
CA SER A 99 9.02 1.47 9.32
C SER A 99 8.65 0.14 8.68
N THR A 100 8.55 -0.93 9.47
CA THR A 100 8.12 -2.25 8.99
C THR A 100 6.63 -2.23 8.65
N VAL A 101 5.80 -1.65 9.52
CA VAL A 101 4.35 -1.51 9.27
C VAL A 101 4.09 -0.61 8.06
N TYR A 102 4.80 0.52 7.95
CA TYR A 102 4.70 1.41 6.78
C TYR A 102 5.07 0.72 5.47
N ARG A 103 6.10 -0.14 5.48
CA ARG A 103 6.46 -0.97 4.32
C ARG A 103 5.37 -1.97 3.94
N TRP A 104 4.63 -2.51 4.91
CA TRP A 104 3.49 -3.37 4.62
C TRP A 104 2.36 -2.57 3.97
N ILE A 105 1.97 -1.45 4.56
CA ILE A 105 0.95 -0.54 4.02
C ILE A 105 1.29 -0.17 2.57
N THR A 106 2.46 0.42 2.34
CA THR A 106 2.86 0.85 0.99
C THR A 106 2.89 -0.29 -0.02
N LYS A 107 3.41 -1.48 0.35
CA LYS A 107 3.46 -2.65 -0.55
C LYS A 107 2.07 -3.12 -0.96
N PHE A 108 1.20 -3.38 0.02
CA PHE A 108 -0.10 -3.99 -0.25
C PHE A 108 -1.12 -2.98 -0.77
N THR A 109 -1.01 -1.71 -0.41
CA THR A 109 -1.79 -0.62 -1.01
C THR A 109 -1.53 -0.50 -2.49
N LYS A 110 -0.27 -0.41 -2.93
CA LYS A 110 0.07 -0.35 -4.38
C LYS A 110 -0.56 -1.50 -5.15
N ARG A 111 -0.44 -2.71 -4.60
CA ARG A 111 -0.99 -3.91 -5.23
C ARG A 111 -2.51 -3.86 -5.34
N ALA A 112 -3.18 -3.47 -4.25
CA ALA A 112 -4.63 -3.46 -4.22
C ALA A 112 -5.24 -2.34 -5.08
N VAL A 113 -4.59 -1.17 -5.14
CA VAL A 113 -4.95 -0.08 -6.06
C VAL A 113 -4.85 -0.55 -7.50
N SER A 114 -3.72 -1.14 -7.90
CA SER A 114 -3.53 -1.68 -9.27
C SER A 114 -4.56 -2.76 -9.62
N GLU A 115 -4.92 -3.61 -8.66
CA GLU A 115 -5.93 -4.63 -8.87
C GLU A 115 -7.33 -4.03 -9.08
N ALA A 116 -7.70 -3.00 -8.29
CA ALA A 116 -8.99 -2.35 -8.35
C ALA A 116 -9.29 -1.66 -9.70
N GLU A 117 -8.26 -1.31 -10.47
CA GLU A 117 -8.42 -0.71 -11.82
C GLU A 117 -9.09 -1.67 -12.81
N ASN A 118 -9.03 -2.98 -12.58
CA ASN A 118 -9.57 -3.99 -13.50
C ASN A 118 -11.10 -4.13 -13.43
N TYR A 119 -11.74 -3.52 -12.43
CA TYR A 119 -13.17 -3.68 -12.20
C TYR A 119 -13.97 -2.56 -12.86
N LYS A 120 -14.94 -2.95 -13.69
CA LYS A 120 -15.93 -2.05 -14.28
C LYS A 120 -16.97 -1.65 -13.24
N LEU A 121 -17.38 -0.39 -13.28
CA LEU A 121 -18.33 0.19 -12.35
C LEU A 121 -19.69 0.40 -13.00
N ASN A 122 -20.77 0.17 -12.25
CA ASN A 122 -22.12 0.59 -12.62
C ASN A 122 -22.56 1.75 -11.71
N VAL A 123 -22.19 2.97 -12.10
CA VAL A 123 -22.47 4.20 -11.34
C VAL A 123 -23.68 4.95 -11.89
N GLY A 124 -24.24 5.86 -11.09
CA GLY A 124 -25.34 6.74 -11.48
C GLY A 124 -24.95 7.82 -12.49
N ASP A 125 -25.91 8.69 -12.78
CA ASP A 125 -25.78 9.81 -13.74
C ASP A 125 -25.61 11.17 -13.03
N LEU A 126 -25.69 11.21 -11.70
CA LEU A 126 -25.46 12.39 -10.88
C LEU A 126 -24.15 12.21 -10.11
N TRP A 127 -23.16 13.02 -10.43
CA TRP A 127 -21.90 13.07 -9.70
C TRP A 127 -21.78 14.38 -8.93
N VAL A 128 -21.10 14.34 -7.80
CA VAL A 128 -20.85 15.52 -6.97
C VAL A 128 -19.36 15.69 -6.83
N ALA A 129 -18.86 16.89 -7.11
CA ALA A 129 -17.46 17.23 -6.91
C ALA A 129 -17.32 18.39 -5.93
N ASP A 130 -16.28 18.31 -5.12
CA ASP A 130 -15.93 19.32 -4.12
C ASP A 130 -14.43 19.27 -3.87
N GLU A 131 -13.91 20.32 -3.25
CA GLU A 131 -12.50 20.42 -2.89
C GLU A 131 -12.30 20.86 -1.44
N THR A 132 -11.21 20.41 -0.86
CA THR A 132 -10.84 20.79 0.50
C THR A 132 -9.34 20.95 0.65
N VAL A 133 -8.92 21.65 1.70
CA VAL A 133 -7.50 21.81 2.00
C VAL A 133 -7.05 20.74 2.98
N LEU A 134 -5.94 20.09 2.66
CA LEU A 134 -5.21 19.19 3.55
C LEU A 134 -3.87 19.84 3.93
N ASP A 135 -3.49 19.72 5.20
CA ASP A 135 -2.14 20.05 5.66
C ASP A 135 -1.23 18.83 5.45
N ILE A 136 -0.24 18.99 4.57
CA ILE A 136 0.76 17.99 4.25
C ILE A 136 2.13 18.61 4.51
N ASP A 137 2.78 18.18 5.59
CA ASP A 137 4.10 18.68 6.02
C ASP A 137 4.17 20.20 6.20
N GLY A 138 3.12 20.79 6.82
CA GLY A 138 3.02 22.22 7.04
C GLY A 138 2.67 23.02 5.79
N LYS A 139 2.26 22.35 4.71
CA LYS A 139 1.86 22.97 3.44
C LYS A 139 0.42 22.63 3.13
N ASN A 140 -0.34 23.68 2.81
CA ASN A 140 -1.71 23.53 2.32
C ASN A 140 -1.70 22.97 0.89
N VAL A 141 -2.34 21.82 0.71
CA VAL A 141 -2.53 21.15 -0.59
C VAL A 141 -4.03 20.99 -0.81
N TRP A 142 -4.50 21.34 -2.00
CA TRP A 142 -5.88 21.14 -2.40
C TRP A 142 -6.11 19.67 -2.69
N PHE A 143 -7.19 19.14 -2.14
CA PHE A 143 -7.66 17.80 -2.36
C PHE A 143 -9.03 17.88 -3.01
N TRP A 144 -9.12 17.39 -4.23
CA TRP A 144 -10.31 17.42 -5.05
C TRP A 144 -10.91 16.04 -5.10
N ASP A 145 -12.23 15.93 -4.99
CA ASP A 145 -12.94 14.68 -5.02
C ASP A 145 -14.15 14.76 -5.93
N ILE A 146 -14.50 13.62 -6.52
CA ILE A 146 -15.77 13.45 -7.21
C ILE A 146 -16.35 12.09 -6.91
N ILE A 147 -17.61 12.08 -6.49
CA ILE A 147 -18.33 10.93 -5.98
C ILE A 147 -19.61 10.72 -6.76
N ASP A 148 -19.97 9.46 -7.03
CA ASP A 148 -21.27 9.11 -7.57
C ASP A 148 -22.34 9.18 -6.49
N ALA A 149 -23.39 9.99 -6.70
CA ALA A 149 -24.43 10.22 -5.71
C ALA A 149 -25.23 8.94 -5.36
N LYS A 150 -25.42 8.05 -6.33
CA LYS A 150 -26.23 6.83 -6.19
C LYS A 150 -25.52 5.76 -5.36
N THR A 151 -24.27 5.46 -5.71
CA THR A 151 -23.49 4.36 -5.13
C THR A 151 -22.57 4.81 -4.01
N ARG A 152 -22.35 6.12 -3.87
CA ARG A 152 -21.30 6.75 -3.07
C ARG A 152 -19.90 6.32 -3.45
N PHE A 153 -19.69 5.82 -4.66
CA PHE A 153 -18.37 5.43 -5.12
C PHE A 153 -17.54 6.68 -5.43
N LEU A 154 -16.38 6.82 -4.81
CA LEU A 154 -15.41 7.89 -5.15
C LEU A 154 -14.79 7.55 -6.50
N LEU A 155 -15.15 8.34 -7.52
CA LEU A 155 -14.75 8.13 -8.90
C LEU A 155 -13.31 8.58 -9.15
N ALA A 156 -12.91 9.68 -8.54
CA ALA A 156 -11.54 10.19 -8.60
C ALA A 156 -11.25 11.09 -7.40
N SER A 157 -9.97 11.13 -7.00
CA SER A 157 -9.47 12.15 -6.09
C SER A 157 -8.09 12.61 -6.48
N ARG A 158 -7.79 13.90 -6.30
CA ARG A 158 -6.55 14.50 -6.76
C ARG A 158 -5.96 15.47 -5.75
N LEU A 159 -4.65 15.39 -5.55
CA LEU A 159 -3.87 16.39 -4.82
C LEU A 159 -3.29 17.41 -5.80
N SER A 160 -3.45 18.69 -5.53
CA SER A 160 -2.84 19.78 -6.30
C SER A 160 -2.35 20.91 -5.40
N ARG A 161 -1.27 21.58 -5.82
CA ARG A 161 -0.79 22.81 -5.15
C ARG A 161 -1.53 24.06 -5.64
N SER A 162 -2.25 23.93 -6.74
CA SER A 162 -3.05 24.98 -7.38
C SER A 162 -4.55 24.70 -7.23
N ARG A 163 -5.38 25.74 -7.39
CA ARG A 163 -6.84 25.62 -7.44
C ARG A 163 -7.39 26.15 -8.76
N THR A 164 -7.12 25.45 -9.87
CA THR A 164 -7.33 25.97 -11.24
C THR A 164 -8.32 25.14 -12.07
N ILE A 165 -8.74 25.71 -13.21
CA ILE A 165 -9.55 25.02 -14.22
C ILE A 165 -8.90 23.70 -14.65
N LYS A 166 -7.57 23.69 -14.81
CA LYS A 166 -6.81 22.49 -15.18
C LYS A 166 -6.97 21.39 -14.13
N ASP A 167 -6.95 21.74 -12.85
CA ASP A 167 -7.11 20.76 -11.76
C ASP A 167 -8.51 20.13 -11.79
N ALA A 168 -9.55 20.96 -11.98
CA ALA A 168 -10.92 20.49 -12.16
C ALA A 168 -11.07 19.60 -13.40
N ALA A 169 -10.55 20.01 -14.56
CA ALA A 169 -10.60 19.21 -15.79
C ALA A 169 -9.88 17.85 -15.65
N LEU A 170 -8.76 17.81 -14.93
CA LEU A 170 -8.06 16.54 -14.66
C LEU A 170 -8.88 15.61 -13.76
N LEU A 171 -9.56 16.15 -12.73
CA LEU A 171 -10.49 15.39 -11.88
C LEU A 171 -11.64 14.81 -12.71
N MET A 172 -12.26 15.63 -13.54
CA MET A 172 -13.38 15.23 -14.40
C MET A 172 -12.99 14.13 -15.39
N ASN A 173 -11.81 14.26 -16.02
CA ASN A 173 -11.30 13.22 -16.93
C ASN A 173 -11.04 11.89 -16.23
N GLU A 174 -10.47 11.94 -15.02
CA GLU A 174 -10.20 10.74 -14.24
C GLU A 174 -11.49 10.03 -13.82
N ALA A 175 -12.51 10.79 -13.43
CA ALA A 175 -13.83 10.27 -13.11
C ALA A 175 -14.52 9.64 -14.31
N LYS A 176 -14.49 10.32 -15.47
CA LYS A 176 -15.02 9.81 -16.75
C LYS A 176 -14.35 8.48 -17.12
N ARG A 177 -13.02 8.42 -17.03
CA ARG A 177 -12.24 7.20 -17.28
C ARG A 177 -12.62 6.07 -16.31
N ARG A 178 -12.73 6.37 -15.01
CA ARG A 178 -13.05 5.37 -13.98
C ARG A 178 -14.47 4.82 -14.13
N ALA A 179 -15.43 5.70 -14.41
CA ALA A 179 -16.83 5.33 -14.63
C ALA A 179 -17.07 4.66 -15.99
N GLY A 180 -16.25 4.95 -16.99
CA GLY A 180 -16.43 4.49 -18.37
C GLY A 180 -17.60 5.17 -19.10
N LYS A 181 -18.09 6.31 -18.60
CA LYS A 181 -19.19 7.09 -19.19
C LYS A 181 -19.14 8.56 -18.76
N SER A 182 -19.94 9.41 -19.42
CA SER A 182 -20.24 10.77 -18.95
C SER A 182 -21.48 10.76 -18.04
N PRO A 183 -21.53 11.60 -16.99
CA PRO A 183 -22.74 11.80 -16.20
C PRO A 183 -23.74 12.69 -16.94
N LYS A 184 -25.03 12.64 -16.57
CA LYS A 184 -26.01 13.61 -17.04
C LYS A 184 -25.92 14.93 -16.26
N THR A 185 -25.50 14.86 -15.00
CA THR A 185 -25.45 16.02 -14.12
C THR A 185 -24.25 15.96 -13.21
N ILE A 186 -23.56 17.10 -13.07
CA ILE A 186 -22.52 17.29 -12.06
C ILE A 186 -22.96 18.43 -11.13
N LEU A 187 -22.92 18.16 -9.83
CA LEU A 187 -23.14 19.15 -8.78
C LEU A 187 -21.79 19.56 -8.18
N THR A 188 -21.52 20.85 -8.07
CA THR A 188 -20.33 21.37 -7.37
C THR A 188 -20.68 22.57 -6.51
N ASP A 189 -19.76 23.02 -5.66
CA ASP A 189 -19.84 24.35 -5.08
C ASP A 189 -19.57 25.44 -6.14
N LYS A 190 -19.62 26.72 -5.73
CA LYS A 190 -19.53 27.91 -6.58
C LYS A 190 -18.14 28.23 -7.12
N LEU A 191 -17.16 27.34 -6.95
CA LEU A 191 -15.81 27.57 -7.48
C LEU A 191 -15.87 27.67 -9.02
N ALA A 192 -15.42 28.82 -9.55
CA ALA A 192 -15.44 29.10 -10.99
C ALA A 192 -14.63 28.09 -11.83
N ALA A 193 -13.59 27.49 -11.25
CA ALA A 193 -12.77 26.47 -11.92
C ALA A 193 -13.59 25.26 -12.43
N TYR A 194 -14.69 24.92 -11.76
CA TYR A 194 -15.57 23.84 -12.20
C TYR A 194 -16.34 24.18 -13.47
N LEU A 195 -16.73 25.45 -13.68
CA LEU A 195 -17.50 25.86 -14.86
C LEU A 195 -16.75 25.46 -16.14
N ASP A 196 -15.55 25.99 -16.29
CA ASP A 196 -14.72 25.73 -17.48
C ASP A 196 -14.14 24.30 -17.47
N GLY A 197 -13.85 23.74 -16.29
CA GLY A 197 -13.28 22.39 -16.17
C GLY A 197 -14.25 21.30 -16.57
N ILE A 198 -15.55 21.45 -16.25
CA ILE A 198 -16.62 20.53 -16.64
C ILE A 198 -16.93 20.71 -18.13
N GLU A 199 -17.09 21.95 -18.59
CA GLU A 199 -17.35 22.27 -20.00
C GLU A 199 -16.26 21.69 -20.90
N TYR A 200 -14.99 21.81 -20.51
CA TYR A 200 -13.86 21.28 -21.27
C TYR A 200 -13.90 19.75 -21.46
N VAL A 201 -14.43 18.99 -20.49
CA VAL A 201 -14.38 17.51 -20.49
C VAL A 201 -15.66 16.86 -21.02
N PHE A 202 -16.79 17.51 -20.77
CA PHE A 202 -18.11 16.96 -21.07
C PHE A 202 -18.93 17.81 -22.04
N GLY A 203 -18.65 19.11 -22.15
CA GLY A 203 -19.42 20.04 -22.97
C GLY A 203 -20.93 19.94 -22.69
N ALA A 204 -21.72 20.02 -23.77
CA ALA A 204 -23.17 19.96 -23.71
C ALA A 204 -23.77 18.61 -23.23
N ASP A 205 -22.96 17.53 -23.13
CA ASP A 205 -23.45 16.21 -22.70
C ASP A 205 -23.80 16.16 -21.20
N THR A 206 -23.27 17.11 -20.41
CA THR A 206 -23.42 17.12 -18.96
C THR A 206 -23.95 18.48 -18.48
N LYS A 207 -25.06 18.45 -17.75
CA LYS A 207 -25.57 19.64 -17.07
C LYS A 207 -24.77 19.92 -15.80
N HIS A 208 -24.08 21.06 -15.74
CA HIS A 208 -23.47 21.54 -14.50
C HIS A 208 -24.50 22.30 -13.65
N ILE A 209 -24.55 21.97 -12.35
CA ILE A 209 -25.35 22.68 -11.35
C ILE A 209 -24.41 23.11 -10.23
N GLN A 210 -24.39 24.40 -9.92
CA GLN A 210 -23.74 24.89 -8.70
C GLN A 210 -24.73 24.85 -7.53
N SER A 211 -24.33 24.27 -6.39
CA SER A 211 -25.15 24.25 -5.20
C SER A 211 -25.43 25.68 -4.71
N LYS A 212 -26.70 26.03 -4.48
CA LYS A 212 -27.04 27.24 -3.72
C LYS A 212 -27.39 26.84 -2.28
N PRO A 213 -27.17 27.72 -1.29
CA PRO A 213 -27.77 27.56 0.02
C PRO A 213 -29.28 27.32 -0.19
N PHE A 214 -29.82 26.20 0.29
CA PHE A 214 -31.25 25.86 0.29
C PHE A 214 -31.92 25.33 -1.01
N THR A 215 -31.22 25.07 -2.13
CA THR A 215 -31.90 24.53 -3.36
C THR A 215 -31.71 23.05 -3.62
N VAL A 216 -30.76 22.40 -2.95
CA VAL A 216 -30.54 20.96 -3.08
C VAL A 216 -30.34 20.40 -1.69
N GLU A 217 -31.40 20.40 -0.88
CA GLU A 217 -31.39 19.73 0.41
C GLU A 217 -30.89 18.29 0.20
N ASN A 218 -29.77 17.96 0.85
CA ASN A 218 -29.22 16.61 1.07
C ASN A 218 -28.15 16.06 0.11
N ASN A 219 -27.71 16.74 -0.96
CA ASN A 219 -26.76 16.13 -1.91
C ASN A 219 -25.26 16.43 -1.70
N THR A 220 -24.83 17.49 -1.01
CA THR A 220 -23.38 17.67 -0.70
C THR A 220 -22.96 16.99 0.61
N ASN A 221 -23.93 16.60 1.44
CA ASN A 221 -23.68 16.03 2.77
C ASN A 221 -22.77 14.78 2.76
N TYR A 222 -22.77 13.98 1.71
CA TYR A 222 -21.90 12.79 1.64
C TYR A 222 -20.44 13.12 1.31
N ILE A 223 -20.18 14.10 0.44
CA ILE A 223 -18.81 14.51 0.13
C ILE A 223 -18.21 15.28 1.32
N GLU A 224 -19.02 16.10 2.01
CA GLU A 224 -18.62 16.79 3.24
C GLU A 224 -18.28 15.80 4.37
N ARG A 225 -19.11 14.78 4.59
CA ARG A 225 -18.82 13.71 5.57
C ARG A 225 -17.56 12.94 5.21
N PHE A 226 -17.35 12.67 3.93
CA PHE A 226 -16.12 12.06 3.45
C PHE A 226 -14.90 12.95 3.74
N HIS A 227 -14.97 14.25 3.43
CA HIS A 227 -13.91 15.22 3.73
C HIS A 227 -13.61 15.30 5.23
N GLY A 228 -14.63 15.29 6.09
CA GLY A 228 -14.45 15.24 7.54
C GLY A 228 -13.66 14.01 7.99
N THR A 229 -14.08 12.83 7.53
CA THR A 229 -13.41 11.55 7.84
C THR A 229 -11.96 11.55 7.35
N LEU A 230 -11.71 12.08 6.16
CA LEU A 230 -10.36 12.18 5.61
C LEU A 230 -9.48 13.16 6.40
N LYS A 231 -10.01 14.32 6.79
CA LYS A 231 -9.26 15.31 7.57
C LYS A 231 -8.89 14.79 8.94
N ASP A 232 -9.79 14.07 9.62
CA ASP A 232 -9.47 13.48 10.91
C ASP A 232 -8.40 12.40 10.80
N ARG A 233 -8.39 11.66 9.69
CA ARG A 233 -7.33 10.72 9.35
C ARG A 233 -5.99 11.40 9.11
N THR A 234 -5.92 12.44 8.27
CA THR A 234 -4.65 13.10 7.93
C THR A 234 -3.98 13.73 9.14
N LYS A 235 -4.76 14.26 10.10
CA LYS A 235 -4.25 14.76 11.39
C LYS A 235 -3.50 13.69 12.19
N VAL A 236 -4.00 12.45 12.21
CA VAL A 236 -3.38 11.33 12.96
C VAL A 236 -2.13 10.80 12.25
N MET A 237 -2.08 10.94 10.92
CA MET A 237 -0.97 10.52 10.08
C MET A 237 0.17 11.53 10.08
N ARG A 238 0.83 11.70 11.23
CA ARG A 238 2.14 12.36 11.32
C ARG A 238 3.14 11.61 10.42
N GLY A 239 3.30 12.00 9.16
CA GLY A 239 4.15 11.24 8.24
C GLY A 239 3.95 11.46 6.74
N LEU A 240 3.01 12.29 6.29
CA LEU A 240 2.95 12.72 4.91
C LEU A 240 4.05 13.77 4.64
N LYS A 241 5.32 13.36 4.77
CA LYS A 241 6.50 14.21 4.59
C LYS A 241 6.74 14.61 3.13
N ASP A 242 6.02 13.98 2.21
CA ASP A 242 6.13 14.21 0.77
C ASP A 242 4.80 13.94 0.07
N ILE A 243 4.59 14.65 -1.04
CA ILE A 243 3.36 14.60 -1.84
C ILE A 243 3.15 13.23 -2.49
N GLU A 244 4.20 12.50 -2.86
CA GLU A 244 4.07 11.17 -3.46
C GLU A 244 3.62 10.14 -2.42
N SER A 245 4.13 10.26 -1.19
CA SER A 245 3.65 9.44 -0.08
C SER A 245 2.19 9.77 0.24
N ALA A 246 1.84 11.05 0.27
CA ALA A 246 0.44 11.48 0.46
C ALA A 246 -0.48 10.92 -0.61
N ARG A 247 -0.05 10.93 -1.87
CA ARG A 247 -0.80 10.37 -2.99
C ARG A 247 -1.08 8.89 -2.79
N LEU A 248 -0.06 8.08 -2.51
CA LEU A 248 -0.24 6.63 -2.32
C LEU A 248 -1.15 6.32 -1.12
N ILE A 249 -0.98 7.04 -0.01
CA ILE A 249 -1.82 6.85 1.17
C ILE A 249 -3.28 7.24 0.88
N THR A 250 -3.48 8.31 0.12
CA THR A 250 -4.81 8.76 -0.32
C THR A 250 -5.44 7.74 -1.26
N GLU A 251 -4.74 7.28 -2.30
CA GLU A 251 -5.22 6.22 -3.20
C GLU A 251 -5.62 4.94 -2.43
N GLY A 252 -4.80 4.55 -1.44
CA GLY A 252 -5.14 3.42 -0.57
C GLY A 252 -6.35 3.66 0.32
N TRP A 253 -6.58 4.90 0.76
CA TRP A 253 -7.77 5.25 1.52
C TRP A 253 -9.01 5.19 0.63
N LEU A 254 -8.95 5.69 -0.60
CA LEU A 254 -10.04 5.57 -1.56
C LEU A 254 -10.38 4.11 -1.85
N LEU A 255 -9.35 3.28 -2.05
CA LEU A 255 -9.54 1.84 -2.19
C LEU A 255 -10.26 1.25 -0.96
N HIS A 256 -9.77 1.55 0.24
CA HIS A 256 -10.39 1.03 1.45
C HIS A 256 -11.84 1.52 1.59
N TYR A 257 -12.10 2.81 1.38
CA TYR A 257 -13.44 3.41 1.41
C TYR A 257 -14.39 2.74 0.42
N ASN A 258 -13.95 2.56 -0.83
CA ASN A 258 -14.79 2.07 -1.93
C ASN A 258 -15.01 0.55 -1.85
N TYR A 259 -14.00 -0.24 -1.47
CA TYR A 259 -14.01 -1.69 -1.66
C TYR A 259 -13.99 -2.52 -0.39
N LEU A 260 -13.55 -1.97 0.74
CA LEU A 260 -13.28 -2.73 1.96
C LEU A 260 -14.07 -2.23 3.18
N ARG A 261 -14.53 -0.98 3.14
CA ARG A 261 -15.24 -0.35 4.24
C ARG A 261 -16.75 -0.42 4.03
N PRO A 262 -17.50 -1.12 4.88
CA PRO A 262 -18.96 -1.08 4.85
C PRO A 262 -19.47 0.28 5.32
N HIS A 263 -20.57 0.76 4.76
CA HIS A 263 -21.20 2.03 5.15
C HIS A 263 -22.61 1.78 5.67
N GLU A 264 -22.92 2.30 6.86
CA GLU A 264 -24.25 2.16 7.47
C GLU A 264 -25.35 2.69 6.56
N ALA A 265 -25.12 3.85 5.95
CA ALA A 265 -26.07 4.46 5.05
C ALA A 265 -26.14 3.76 3.67
N LEU A 266 -25.41 2.66 3.45
CA LEU A 266 -25.54 1.71 2.34
C LEU A 266 -25.95 0.30 2.87
N GLN A 267 -26.57 0.23 4.05
CA GLN A 267 -27.01 -1.01 4.70
C GLN A 267 -25.85 -2.01 4.91
N GLY A 268 -24.67 -1.50 5.29
CA GLY A 268 -23.48 -2.32 5.53
C GLY A 268 -22.75 -2.78 4.27
N LYS A 269 -23.16 -2.32 3.08
CA LYS A 269 -22.43 -2.56 1.82
C LYS A 269 -21.34 -1.52 1.61
N THR A 270 -20.34 -1.91 0.83
CA THR A 270 -19.32 -1.02 0.27
C THR A 270 -19.87 -0.29 -0.97
N PRO A 271 -19.34 0.90 -1.31
CA PRO A 271 -19.71 1.58 -2.55
C PRO A 271 -19.47 0.72 -3.79
N ALA A 272 -18.41 -0.09 -3.82
CA ALA A 272 -18.11 -1.01 -4.90
C ALA A 272 -19.21 -2.07 -5.08
N GLU A 273 -19.71 -2.65 -4.00
CA GLU A 273 -20.83 -3.61 -4.06
C GLU A 273 -22.11 -2.95 -4.61
N VAL A 274 -22.42 -1.73 -4.17
CA VAL A 274 -23.58 -0.98 -4.68
C VAL A 274 -23.39 -0.61 -6.16
N ALA A 275 -22.15 -0.34 -6.58
CA ALA A 275 -21.75 -0.15 -7.97
C ALA A 275 -21.64 -1.45 -8.78
N GLY A 276 -22.09 -2.59 -8.24
CA GLY A 276 -22.14 -3.88 -8.94
C GLY A 276 -20.78 -4.57 -9.12
N VAL A 277 -19.74 -4.13 -8.41
CA VAL A 277 -18.42 -4.74 -8.48
C VAL A 277 -18.37 -6.01 -7.64
N LYS A 278 -17.93 -7.11 -8.26
CA LYS A 278 -17.61 -8.36 -7.56
C LYS A 278 -16.14 -8.35 -7.15
N TYR A 279 -15.81 -7.56 -6.13
CA TYR A 279 -14.46 -7.51 -5.60
C TYR A 279 -14.22 -8.75 -4.72
N PRO A 280 -13.15 -9.53 -4.96
CA PRO A 280 -12.98 -10.85 -4.34
C PRO A 280 -12.47 -10.80 -2.90
N TYR A 281 -12.12 -9.63 -2.37
CA TYR A 281 -11.58 -9.49 -1.01
C TYR A 281 -12.52 -8.69 -0.14
N ARG A 282 -12.79 -9.22 1.06
CA ARG A 282 -13.64 -8.59 2.07
C ARG A 282 -12.87 -7.63 2.97
N ASN A 283 -11.57 -7.85 3.13
CA ASN A 283 -10.72 -7.08 4.02
C ASN A 283 -9.25 -7.12 3.58
N TRP A 284 -8.41 -6.37 4.29
CA TRP A 284 -6.98 -6.30 4.00
C TRP A 284 -6.21 -7.61 4.23
N GLN A 285 -6.69 -8.53 5.08
CA GLN A 285 -6.06 -9.84 5.26
C GLN A 285 -6.17 -10.67 3.97
N GLU A 286 -7.33 -10.68 3.33
CA GLU A 286 -7.54 -11.37 2.05
C GLU A 286 -6.75 -10.71 0.91
N VAL A 287 -6.70 -9.37 0.90
CA VAL A 287 -5.84 -8.61 -0.03
C VAL A 287 -4.38 -9.02 0.13
N VAL A 288 -3.88 -9.17 1.36
CA VAL A 288 -2.51 -9.64 1.64
C VAL A 288 -2.34 -11.10 1.24
N ALA A 289 -3.34 -11.94 1.54
CA ALA A 289 -3.29 -13.39 1.34
C ALA A 289 -3.18 -13.80 -0.13
N LYS A 290 -3.71 -13.01 -1.07
CA LYS A 290 -3.61 -13.35 -2.49
C LYS A 290 -2.14 -13.55 -2.85
N ARG A 291 -1.81 -14.72 -3.39
CA ARG A 291 -0.48 -15.05 -3.88
C ARG A 291 -0.39 -14.54 -5.31
N GLU A 292 0.69 -13.83 -5.65
CA GLU A 292 1.02 -13.69 -7.06
C GLU A 292 1.34 -15.10 -7.57
N VAL A 293 0.62 -15.53 -8.60
CA VAL A 293 1.12 -16.64 -9.41
C VAL A 293 2.40 -16.11 -10.04
N ILE A 294 3.54 -16.50 -9.49
CA ILE A 294 4.82 -16.32 -10.16
C ILE A 294 4.73 -17.23 -11.37
N THR A 295 4.20 -16.71 -12.47
CA THR A 295 4.40 -17.35 -13.77
C THR A 295 5.90 -17.29 -13.97
N PRO A 296 6.62 -18.43 -14.05
CA PRO A 296 8.03 -18.36 -14.42
C PRO A 296 8.08 -17.56 -15.72
N ALA A 297 8.91 -16.51 -15.74
CA ALA A 297 9.06 -15.66 -16.91
C ALA A 297 9.15 -16.59 -18.13
N LYS A 298 8.25 -16.40 -19.10
CA LYS A 298 8.37 -17.08 -20.40
C LYS A 298 9.79 -16.79 -20.86
N VAL A 299 10.64 -17.80 -20.84
CA VAL A 299 11.92 -17.74 -21.55
C VAL A 299 11.49 -17.55 -22.99
N SER A 300 11.58 -16.31 -23.46
CA SER A 300 11.40 -16.01 -24.87
C SER A 300 12.52 -16.74 -25.58
N ALA A 301 12.18 -17.88 -26.17
CA ALA A 301 13.05 -18.48 -27.17
C ALA A 301 13.24 -17.42 -28.25
N THR A 302 14.50 -17.02 -28.42
CA THR A 302 15.16 -16.45 -29.61
C THR A 302 15.89 -15.14 -29.28
N SER A 303 17.13 -15.27 -28.83
CA SER A 303 18.22 -14.49 -29.41
C SER A 303 19.48 -15.36 -29.40
N THR A 304 19.96 -15.69 -30.59
CA THR A 304 21.27 -16.32 -30.77
C THR A 304 22.31 -15.28 -30.38
N ILE A 305 22.82 -15.38 -29.15
CA ILE A 305 23.97 -14.59 -28.73
C ILE A 305 25.18 -15.18 -29.46
N VAL A 306 25.68 -14.47 -30.46
CA VAL A 306 27.01 -14.72 -31.02
C VAL A 306 28.01 -14.38 -29.92
N ILE A 307 28.63 -15.40 -29.34
CA ILE A 307 29.71 -15.25 -28.36
C ILE A 307 30.93 -14.73 -29.12
N PRO A 308 31.44 -13.52 -28.83
CA PRO A 308 32.69 -13.06 -29.44
C PRO A 308 33.84 -13.92 -28.93
N GLU A 309 34.69 -14.36 -29.85
CA GLU A 309 35.90 -15.12 -29.55
C GLU A 309 36.78 -14.33 -28.56
N LEU A 310 37.02 -14.92 -27.39
CA LEU A 310 37.83 -14.30 -26.34
C LEU A 310 39.28 -14.20 -26.82
N ARG A 311 39.81 -12.98 -26.89
CA ARG A 311 41.25 -12.79 -27.19
C ARG A 311 42.09 -13.49 -26.11
N PRO A 312 43.16 -14.19 -26.49
CA PRO A 312 44.02 -14.89 -25.53
C PRO A 312 44.66 -13.89 -24.56
N ARG A 313 44.71 -14.26 -23.28
CA ARG A 313 45.34 -13.46 -22.22
C ARG A 313 46.84 -13.31 -22.51
N PRO A 314 47.42 -12.10 -22.36
CA PRO A 314 48.86 -11.94 -22.40
C PRO A 314 49.53 -12.67 -21.22
N PRO A 315 50.77 -13.16 -21.39
CA PRO A 315 51.47 -13.92 -20.36
C PRO A 315 51.77 -13.07 -19.12
N ILE A 316 51.67 -13.71 -17.96
CA ILE A 316 51.86 -13.10 -16.65
C ILE A 316 53.35 -12.79 -16.45
N VAL A 317 53.72 -11.51 -16.40
CA VAL A 317 55.08 -11.08 -16.03
C VAL A 317 55.18 -11.06 -14.50
N ALA A 318 56.01 -11.95 -13.95
CA ALA A 318 56.27 -12.03 -12.51
C ALA A 318 56.96 -10.75 -11.99
N ARG A 319 56.25 -9.97 -11.16
CA ARG A 319 56.85 -8.83 -10.44
C ARG A 319 57.67 -9.34 -9.25
N ARG A 320 58.97 -9.02 -9.23
CA ARG A 320 59.86 -9.26 -8.08
C ARG A 320 59.39 -8.45 -6.86
N ARG A 321 59.32 -9.10 -5.69
CA ARG A 321 59.00 -8.48 -4.40
C ARG A 321 60.19 -7.60 -3.94
N PHE A 322 59.95 -6.31 -3.71
CA PHE A 322 60.84 -5.46 -2.93
C PHE A 322 60.36 -5.43 -1.47
N GLY A 323 61.30 -5.62 -0.52
CA GLY A 323 61.03 -5.71 0.92
C GLY A 323 60.56 -4.38 1.54
N ARG A 324 59.76 -4.49 2.61
CA ARG A 324 59.26 -3.35 3.41
C ARG A 324 60.39 -2.74 4.25
N LEU A 325 60.59 -1.43 4.13
CA LEU A 325 61.29 -0.62 5.14
C LEU A 325 60.27 -0.10 6.16
N HIS A 326 60.50 -0.41 7.45
CA HIS A 326 59.76 0.14 8.58
C HIS A 326 60.11 1.62 8.78
N ARG A 327 59.11 2.51 8.88
CA ARG A 327 59.27 3.84 9.47
C ARG A 327 58.54 3.91 10.81
N HIS A 328 59.29 4.26 11.85
CA HIS A 328 58.78 4.65 13.16
C HIS A 328 57.94 5.94 13.04
N ARG A 329 56.77 5.98 13.68
CA ARG A 329 55.99 7.21 13.89
C ARG A 329 56.38 7.80 15.24
N GLU A 330 56.95 9.00 15.24
CA GLU A 330 57.05 9.85 16.43
C GLU A 330 55.66 10.38 16.83
N LYS A 331 55.41 10.43 18.14
CA LYS A 331 54.17 10.97 18.73
C LYS A 331 54.32 12.48 18.97
N PRO A 332 53.31 13.32 18.68
CA PRO A 332 53.36 14.74 19.04
C PRO A 332 53.12 14.97 20.54
N MET A 333 53.84 15.94 21.10
CA MET A 333 53.78 16.41 22.50
C MET A 333 52.51 17.25 22.81
N PRO A 334 52.08 17.32 24.08
CA PRO A 334 50.92 18.11 24.49
C PRO A 334 51.24 19.61 24.62
N ALA A 335 50.28 20.45 24.23
CA ALA A 335 50.39 21.91 24.31
C ALA A 335 50.31 22.42 25.76
N LEU A 336 51.24 23.30 26.13
CA LEU A 336 51.28 23.98 27.42
C LEU A 336 50.15 25.02 27.54
N VAL A 337 49.54 25.02 28.73
CA VAL A 337 48.71 26.09 29.27
C VAL A 337 49.59 27.29 29.60
N ALA A 338 49.22 28.50 29.14
CA ALA A 338 49.77 29.75 29.62
C ALA A 338 48.64 30.57 30.27
N MET A 339 48.71 30.65 31.60
CA MET A 339 48.01 31.62 32.44
C MET A 339 48.71 32.99 32.36
N ARG A 340 47.89 34.04 32.26
CA ARG A 340 48.02 35.41 32.80
C ARG A 340 49.18 36.33 32.32
N CYS A 341 48.83 37.57 31.97
CA CYS A 341 48.88 38.69 32.91
C CYS A 341 47.56 39.46 32.86
#